data_AF-K1YBF5-F1
#
_entry.id   AF-K1YBF5-F1
#
_cell.length_a   1.000
_cell.length_b   1.000
_cell.length_c   1.000
_cell.angle_alpha   90.00
_cell.angle_beta   90.00
_cell.angle_gamma   90.00
#
_symmetry.space_group_name_H-M   'P 1'
#
loop_
_entity.id
_entity.type
_entity.pdbx_description
1 polymer ?
#
loop_
_entity_poly.entity_id
_entity_poly.type
_entity_poly.pdbx_seq_one_letter_code
_entity_poly.pdbx_strand_id
1 'polypeptide(L)'
;MNLVLLDKALLRMRLKYQLFKQKNPKYANRTTRKICEEYLGLLSPSIFNAYKPPNGLITFVRTPYKNLGEFTKKLIATNLLLKQSSIITPDWDNGAYRNITVDRFLITSEGFYADNVKAIADFKQAGLELCKLMVESDTAEFGKDEHNSRMLTKLFINLLEVAVKLNIVSVE
;
A
#
# COMPACT_ATOMS: atom_id res chain seq x y z
N MET A 1 -14.46 -27.15 3.86
CA MET A 1 -14.81 -25.71 3.96
C MET A 1 -15.61 -25.35 2.72
N ASN A 2 -16.82 -24.83 2.87
CA ASN A 2 -17.83 -24.76 1.81
C ASN A 2 -17.45 -23.72 0.74
N LEU A 3 -17.09 -24.15 -0.48
CA LEU A 3 -16.76 -23.29 -1.63
C LEU A 3 -17.82 -22.22 -1.91
N VAL A 4 -19.10 -22.55 -1.65
CA VAL A 4 -20.26 -21.66 -1.82
C VAL A 4 -20.25 -20.44 -0.85
N LEU A 5 -19.66 -20.58 0.34
CA LEU A 5 -19.53 -19.46 1.30
C LEU A 5 -18.40 -18.51 0.91
N LEU A 6 -17.31 -19.06 0.34
CA LEU A 6 -16.17 -18.30 -0.17
C LEU A 6 -16.57 -17.43 -1.35
N ASP A 7 -17.32 -18.00 -2.31
CA ASP A 7 -17.87 -17.27 -3.45
C ASP A 7 -18.82 -16.15 -3.02
N LYS A 8 -19.68 -16.38 -2.02
CA LYS A 8 -20.58 -15.34 -1.51
C LYS A 8 -19.85 -14.19 -0.81
N ALA A 9 -18.76 -14.46 -0.10
CA ALA A 9 -17.95 -13.44 0.55
C ALA A 9 -17.19 -12.58 -0.47
N LEU A 10 -16.54 -13.23 -1.45
CA LEU A 10 -15.85 -12.60 -2.57
C LEU A 10 -16.80 -11.76 -3.43
N LEU A 11 -17.97 -12.31 -3.75
CA LEU A 11 -19.00 -11.60 -4.50
C LEU A 11 -19.51 -10.39 -3.71
N ARG A 12 -19.80 -10.54 -2.41
CA ARG A 12 -20.22 -9.43 -1.53
C ARG A 12 -19.15 -8.34 -1.43
N MET A 13 -17.87 -8.70 -1.45
CA MET A 13 -16.80 -7.72 -1.31
C MET A 13 -16.49 -7.01 -2.63
N ARG A 14 -16.47 -7.73 -3.77
CA ARG A 14 -16.44 -7.13 -5.11
C ARG A 14 -17.66 -6.23 -5.33
N LEU A 15 -18.84 -6.65 -4.88
CA LEU A 15 -20.04 -5.82 -4.85
C LEU A 15 -19.87 -4.63 -3.92
N LYS A 16 -19.31 -4.76 -2.72
CA LYS A 16 -19.05 -3.61 -1.83
C LYS A 16 -18.07 -2.63 -2.45
N TYR A 17 -17.01 -3.10 -3.11
CA TYR A 17 -16.03 -2.26 -3.79
C TYR A 17 -16.62 -1.56 -5.02
N GLN A 18 -17.41 -2.27 -5.84
CA GLN A 18 -18.10 -1.68 -6.98
C GLN A 18 -19.23 -0.74 -6.56
N LEU A 19 -20.02 -1.10 -5.55
CA LEU A 19 -21.04 -0.24 -4.95
C LEU A 19 -20.40 0.96 -4.27
N PHE A 20 -19.24 0.81 -3.64
CA PHE A 20 -18.48 1.93 -3.11
C PHE A 20 -18.06 2.85 -4.25
N LYS A 21 -17.40 2.35 -5.31
CA LYS A 21 -17.06 3.14 -6.50
C LYS A 21 -18.27 3.83 -7.15
N GLN A 22 -19.41 3.16 -7.23
CA GLN A 22 -20.65 3.69 -7.81
C GLN A 22 -21.36 4.72 -6.92
N LYS A 23 -21.41 4.50 -5.59
CA LYS A 23 -22.00 5.44 -4.62
C LYS A 23 -21.12 6.66 -4.39
N ASN A 24 -19.83 6.52 -4.67
CA ASN A 24 -18.81 7.52 -4.43
C ASN A 24 -18.07 7.85 -5.74
N PRO A 25 -18.76 8.33 -6.79
CA PRO A 25 -18.14 8.60 -8.10
C PRO A 25 -17.04 9.67 -8.02
N LYS A 26 -17.06 10.51 -6.97
CA LYS A 26 -16.02 11.50 -6.64
C LYS A 26 -14.67 10.88 -6.27
N TYR A 27 -14.64 9.58 -5.94
CA TYR A 27 -13.48 8.83 -5.47
C TYR A 27 -12.93 7.87 -6.53
N ALA A 28 -13.60 7.74 -7.68
CA ALA A 28 -13.09 6.99 -8.83
C ALA A 28 -11.81 7.64 -9.42
N ASN A 29 -11.59 8.94 -9.17
CA ASN A 29 -10.50 9.74 -9.73
C ASN A 29 -9.65 10.48 -8.68
N ARG A 30 -9.83 10.23 -7.38
CA ARG A 30 -9.06 10.91 -6.32
C ARG A 30 -8.38 9.91 -5.38
N THR A 31 -7.06 9.78 -5.54
CA THR A 31 -6.13 9.15 -4.60
C THR A 31 -6.06 10.02 -3.34
N THR A 32 -7.00 9.84 -2.39
CA THR A 32 -7.00 10.63 -1.15
C THR A 32 -6.37 9.86 0.00
N ARG A 33 -5.69 10.58 0.88
CA ARG A 33 -5.12 10.06 2.14
C ARG A 33 -6.07 9.16 2.91
N LYS A 34 -7.32 9.62 3.12
CA LYS A 34 -8.37 8.88 3.85
C LYS A 34 -8.65 7.50 3.25
N ILE A 35 -8.69 7.38 1.92
CA ILE A 35 -8.87 6.08 1.26
C ILE A 35 -7.72 5.15 1.57
N CYS A 36 -6.48 5.65 1.53
CA CYS A 36 -5.31 4.83 1.85
C CYS A 36 -5.32 4.37 3.32
N GLU A 37 -5.65 5.27 4.25
CA GLU A 37 -5.84 4.93 5.67
C GLU A 37 -6.89 3.83 5.87
N GLU A 38 -8.02 3.89 5.14
CA GLU A 38 -9.05 2.85 5.17
C GLU A 38 -8.52 1.49 4.68
N TYR A 39 -7.84 1.44 3.52
CA TYR A 39 -7.27 0.18 3.01
C TYR A 39 -6.17 -0.39 3.91
N LEU A 40 -5.32 0.46 4.47
CA LEU A 40 -4.32 0.04 5.46
C LEU A 40 -5.00 -0.45 6.74
N GLY A 41 -6.10 0.19 7.16
CA GLY A 41 -6.92 -0.23 8.30
C GLY A 41 -7.52 -1.62 8.12
N LEU A 42 -8.05 -1.91 6.93
CA LEU A 42 -8.64 -3.21 6.56
C LEU A 42 -7.62 -4.35 6.46
N LEU A 43 -6.35 -4.02 6.17
CA LEU A 43 -5.28 -5.00 6.06
C LEU A 43 -5.11 -5.72 7.40
N SER A 44 -5.39 -7.02 7.46
CA SER A 44 -5.24 -7.85 8.66
C SER A 44 -4.01 -8.75 8.53
N PRO A 45 -2.89 -8.44 9.21
CA PRO A 45 -1.64 -9.19 9.03
C PRO A 45 -1.76 -10.68 9.39
N SER A 46 -2.61 -11.02 10.36
CA SER A 46 -2.79 -12.40 10.84
C SER A 46 -3.32 -13.36 9.77
N ILE A 47 -4.04 -12.85 8.77
CA ILE A 47 -4.57 -13.67 7.66
C ILE A 47 -3.44 -14.23 6.78
N PHE A 48 -2.30 -13.53 6.73
CA PHE A 48 -1.15 -13.95 5.93
C PHE A 48 -0.38 -15.13 6.54
N ASN A 49 -0.74 -15.60 7.74
CA ASN A 49 -0.20 -16.85 8.28
C ASN A 49 -0.59 -18.07 7.43
N ALA A 50 -1.74 -18.01 6.74
CA ALA A 50 -2.22 -19.05 5.84
C ALA A 50 -1.97 -18.73 4.36
N TYR A 51 -1.10 -17.76 4.07
CA TYR A 51 -0.85 -17.29 2.71
C TYR A 51 -0.35 -18.42 1.80
N LYS A 52 -0.94 -18.53 0.61
CA LYS A 52 -0.58 -19.54 -0.39
C LYS A 52 0.15 -18.88 -1.57
N PRO A 53 1.42 -19.21 -1.83
CA PRO A 53 2.22 -18.67 -2.94
C PRO A 53 1.53 -18.68 -4.33
N PRO A 54 0.77 -19.73 -4.72
CA PRO A 54 0.09 -19.75 -6.02
C PRO A 54 -0.84 -18.55 -6.26
N ASN A 55 -1.49 -18.05 -5.20
CA ASN A 55 -2.40 -16.91 -5.29
C ASN A 55 -1.62 -15.61 -5.57
N GLY A 56 -0.39 -15.51 -5.05
CA GLY A 56 0.50 -14.39 -5.33
C GLY A 56 1.06 -14.38 -6.73
N LEU A 57 1.30 -15.56 -7.32
CA LEU A 57 1.88 -15.69 -8.66
C LEU A 57 0.97 -15.13 -9.77
N ILE A 58 -0.35 -15.15 -9.56
CA ILE A 58 -1.33 -14.62 -10.54
C ILE A 58 -1.68 -13.15 -10.29
N THR A 59 -1.34 -12.61 -9.12
CA THR A 59 -1.67 -11.23 -8.74
C THR A 59 -0.45 -10.33 -8.92
N PHE A 60 -0.56 -9.35 -9.81
CA PHE A 60 0.50 -8.40 -10.09
C PHE A 60 0.34 -7.10 -9.29
N VAL A 61 1.48 -6.60 -8.82
CA VAL A 61 1.68 -5.32 -8.15
C VAL A 61 2.61 -4.49 -9.01
N ARG A 62 2.18 -3.27 -9.35
CA ARG A 62 3.07 -2.29 -9.97
C ARG A 62 3.78 -1.52 -8.87
N THR A 63 5.10 -1.63 -8.80
CA THR A 63 5.89 -0.95 -7.75
C THR A 63 7.31 -0.66 -8.22
N PRO A 64 7.95 0.41 -7.73
CA PRO A 64 9.38 0.65 -8.01
C PRO A 64 10.29 -0.27 -7.17
N TYR A 65 9.80 -0.89 -6.09
CA TYR A 65 10.59 -1.75 -5.19
C TYR A 65 10.50 -3.23 -5.56
N LYS A 66 11.51 -4.02 -5.20
CA LYS A 66 11.54 -5.46 -5.55
C LYS A 66 10.77 -6.31 -4.54
N ASN A 67 10.72 -5.87 -3.29
CA ASN A 67 10.08 -6.56 -2.19
C ASN A 67 9.49 -5.59 -1.17
N LEU A 68 8.63 -6.12 -0.31
CA LEU A 68 7.91 -5.38 0.72
C LEU A 68 8.88 -4.78 1.76
N GLY A 69 9.96 -5.48 2.09
CA GLY A 69 10.97 -5.00 3.04
C GLY A 69 11.67 -3.72 2.57
N GLU A 70 12.10 -3.67 1.31
CA GLU A 70 12.65 -2.47 0.67
C GLU A 70 11.65 -1.32 0.70
N PHE A 71 10.38 -1.62 0.40
CA PHE A 71 9.34 -0.59 0.40
C PHE A 71 9.10 -0.03 1.81
N THR A 72 8.99 -0.90 2.81
CA THR A 72 8.82 -0.49 4.22
C THR A 72 10.00 0.36 4.71
N LYS A 73 11.25 -0.03 4.40
CA LYS A 73 12.44 0.78 4.72
C LYS A 73 12.34 2.19 4.14
N LYS A 74 11.82 2.30 2.91
CA LYS A 74 11.63 3.60 2.26
C LYS A 74 10.55 4.45 2.93
N LEU A 75 9.42 3.85 3.33
CA LEU A 75 8.38 4.55 4.07
C LEU A 75 8.93 5.12 5.39
N ILE A 76 9.71 4.31 6.13
CA ILE A 76 10.35 4.72 7.38
C ILE A 76 11.35 5.87 7.14
N ALA A 77 12.22 5.77 6.13
CA ALA A 77 13.17 6.82 5.82
C ALA A 77 12.47 8.14 5.45
N THR A 78 11.37 8.05 4.71
CA THR A 78 10.56 9.22 4.33
C THR A 78 9.93 9.89 5.55
N ASN A 79 9.34 9.08 6.44
CA ASN A 79 8.79 9.53 7.72
C ASN A 79 9.85 10.26 8.58
N LEU A 80 11.09 9.75 8.63
CA LEU A 80 12.19 10.40 9.33
C LEU A 80 12.57 11.76 8.72
N LEU A 81 12.72 11.85 7.40
CA LEU A 81 13.04 13.11 6.72
C LEU A 81 11.99 14.19 6.96
N LEU A 82 10.70 13.82 6.89
CA LEU A 82 9.60 14.73 7.17
C LEU A 82 9.63 15.24 8.60
N LYS A 83 9.84 14.35 9.59
CA LYS A 83 9.97 14.74 11.01
C LYS A 83 11.15 15.67 11.26
N GLN A 84 12.27 15.45 10.57
CA GLN A 84 13.46 16.30 10.64
C GLN A 84 13.32 17.57 9.80
N SER A 85 12.18 17.79 9.16
CA SER A 85 11.99 18.98 8.33
C SER A 85 13.02 19.07 7.20
N SER A 86 13.38 17.94 6.61
CA SER A 86 14.25 17.87 5.43
C SER A 86 13.44 17.96 4.13
N ILE A 87 14.08 18.46 3.07
CA ILE A 87 13.51 18.44 1.72
C ILE A 87 13.68 17.03 1.14
N ILE A 88 12.58 16.41 0.69
CA ILE A 88 12.64 15.14 -0.04
C ILE A 88 13.11 15.43 -1.47
N THR A 89 14.15 14.75 -1.91
CA THR A 89 14.75 15.01 -3.23
C THR A 89 13.88 14.46 -4.37
N PRO A 90 13.87 15.08 -5.57
CA PRO A 90 13.02 14.65 -6.68
C PRO A 90 13.33 13.26 -7.25
N ASP A 91 14.55 12.76 -7.05
CA ASP A 91 15.02 11.44 -7.44
C ASP A 91 14.54 10.31 -6.50
N TRP A 92 13.89 10.68 -5.40
CA TRP A 92 13.50 9.75 -4.33
C TRP A 92 12.55 8.63 -4.78
N ASP A 93 11.73 8.86 -5.82
CA ASP A 93 10.77 7.91 -6.40
C ASP A 93 10.86 7.83 -7.95
N ASN A 94 12.02 8.13 -8.53
CA ASN A 94 12.21 8.07 -9.99
C ASN A 94 12.53 6.65 -10.51
N GLY A 95 12.29 5.62 -9.69
CA GLY A 95 12.45 4.23 -10.13
C GLY A 95 11.48 3.89 -11.25
N ALA A 96 11.94 3.13 -12.25
CA ALA A 96 11.05 2.56 -13.24
C ALA A 96 10.07 1.60 -12.56
N TYR A 97 8.78 1.90 -12.66
CA TYR A 97 7.73 1.01 -12.19
C TYR A 97 7.81 -0.32 -12.93
N ARG A 98 7.78 -1.41 -12.17
CA ARG A 98 7.76 -2.78 -12.69
C ARG A 98 6.55 -3.51 -12.17
N ASN A 99 6.05 -4.45 -12.98
CA ASN A 99 5.05 -5.40 -12.53
C ASN A 99 5.77 -6.60 -11.92
N ILE A 100 5.50 -6.87 -10.65
CA ILE A 100 5.97 -8.06 -9.93
C ILE A 100 4.77 -8.80 -9.36
N THR A 101 4.93 -10.09 -9.10
CA THR A 101 3.90 -10.89 -8.43
C THR A 101 3.89 -10.57 -6.94
N VAL A 102 2.72 -10.69 -6.28
CA VAL A 102 2.61 -10.52 -4.82
C VAL A 102 3.50 -11.53 -4.10
N ASP A 103 3.61 -12.75 -4.61
CA ASP A 103 4.50 -13.78 -4.07
C ASP A 103 5.95 -13.28 -4.02
N ARG A 104 6.47 -12.80 -5.16
CA ARG A 104 7.83 -12.23 -5.25
C ARG A 104 8.00 -11.01 -4.34
N PHE A 105 6.94 -10.23 -4.15
CA PHE A 105 6.98 -9.06 -3.29
C PHE A 105 7.12 -9.43 -1.81
N LEU A 106 6.70 -10.62 -1.41
CA LEU A 106 6.80 -11.15 -0.05
C LEU A 106 8.10 -11.97 0.19
N ILE A 107 9.01 -11.97 -0.77
CA ILE A 107 10.34 -12.57 -0.65
C ILE A 107 11.34 -11.50 -0.18
N THR A 108 12.29 -11.84 0.68
CA THR A 108 13.35 -10.94 1.13
C THR A 108 14.35 -10.62 0.01
N SER A 109 15.24 -9.65 0.24
CA SER A 109 16.33 -9.32 -0.69
C SER A 109 17.26 -10.51 -0.99
N GLU A 110 17.36 -11.44 -0.06
CA GLU A 110 18.21 -12.63 -0.13
C GLU A 110 17.50 -13.83 -0.80
N GLY A 111 16.22 -13.69 -1.18
CA GLY A 111 15.47 -14.73 -1.87
C GLY A 111 14.70 -15.70 -0.95
N PHE A 112 14.62 -15.42 0.35
CA PHE A 112 13.84 -16.24 1.29
C PHE A 112 12.42 -15.71 1.45
N TYR A 113 11.46 -16.59 1.77
CA TYR A 113 10.13 -16.13 2.17
C TYR A 113 10.23 -15.29 3.45
N ALA A 114 9.68 -14.07 3.43
CA ALA A 114 9.59 -13.27 4.63
C ALA A 114 8.58 -13.88 5.61
N ASP A 115 8.70 -13.53 6.89
CA ASP A 115 7.57 -13.65 7.80
C ASP A 115 6.48 -12.70 7.30
N ASN A 116 5.51 -13.25 6.57
CA ASN A 116 4.47 -12.46 5.91
C ASN A 116 3.63 -11.68 6.92
N VAL A 117 3.34 -12.25 8.08
CA VAL A 117 2.54 -11.59 9.11
C VAL A 117 3.28 -10.35 9.61
N LYS A 118 4.55 -10.51 9.96
CA LYS A 118 5.38 -9.40 10.44
C LYS A 118 5.59 -8.35 9.34
N ALA A 119 5.97 -8.75 8.13
CA ALA A 119 6.26 -7.83 7.04
C ALA A 119 5.03 -6.98 6.66
N ILE A 120 3.84 -7.59 6.66
CA ILE A 120 2.57 -6.90 6.40
C ILE A 120 2.19 -5.96 7.56
N ALA A 121 2.45 -6.36 8.80
CA ALA A 121 2.25 -5.50 9.97
C ALA A 121 3.16 -4.27 9.94
N ASP A 122 4.45 -4.46 9.65
CA ASP A 122 5.45 -3.38 9.55
C ASP A 122 5.08 -2.41 8.41
N PHE A 123 4.67 -2.94 7.25
CA PHE A 123 4.17 -2.15 6.13
C PHE A 123 2.94 -1.32 6.52
N LYS A 124 1.95 -1.96 7.15
CA LYS A 124 0.73 -1.30 7.62
C LYS A 124 1.06 -0.14 8.55
N GLN A 125 1.93 -0.38 9.53
CA GLN A 125 2.31 0.64 10.50
C GLN A 125 3.04 1.81 9.82
N ALA A 126 4.06 1.53 9.02
CA ALA A 126 4.84 2.57 8.33
C ALA A 126 3.96 3.41 7.38
N GLY A 127 3.03 2.77 6.66
CA GLY A 127 2.08 3.47 5.79
C GLY A 127 1.11 4.38 6.55
N LEU A 128 0.58 3.92 7.69
CA LEU A 128 -0.30 4.73 8.54
C LEU A 128 0.44 5.91 9.18
N GLU A 129 1.68 5.72 9.62
CA GLU A 129 2.52 6.82 10.12
C GLU A 129 2.78 7.88 9.04
N LEU A 130 3.08 7.45 7.80
CA LEU A 130 3.24 8.37 6.69
C LEU A 130 1.96 9.17 6.42
N CYS A 131 0.80 8.50 6.43
CA CYS A 131 -0.49 9.18 6.24
C CYS A 131 -0.72 10.27 7.30
N LYS A 132 -0.39 10.02 8.57
CA LYS A 132 -0.52 11.03 9.64
C LYS A 132 0.31 12.28 9.37
N LEU A 133 1.54 12.14 8.88
CA LEU A 133 2.39 13.30 8.55
C LEU A 133 1.90 14.09 7.34
N MET A 134 1.17 13.44 6.42
CA MET A 134 0.59 14.12 5.27
C MET A 134 -0.64 14.98 5.62
N VAL A 135 -1.21 14.86 6.84
CA VAL A 135 -2.33 15.71 7.29
C VAL A 135 -1.98 17.19 7.23
N GLU A 136 -0.77 17.54 7.67
CA GLU A 136 -0.30 18.93 7.75
C GLU A 136 -0.01 19.52 6.36
N SER A 137 0.24 18.65 5.37
CA SER A 137 0.49 19.06 3.99
C SER A 137 -0.76 19.42 3.18
N ASP A 138 -1.96 19.08 3.67
CA ASP A 138 -3.24 19.45 3.02
C ASP A 138 -3.53 20.96 3.13
N THR A 139 -2.87 21.67 4.06
CA THR A 139 -3.04 23.10 4.34
C THR A 139 -1.76 23.92 4.16
N ALA A 140 -0.71 23.33 3.56
CA ALA A 140 0.60 23.94 3.47
C ALA A 140 0.63 25.19 2.58
N GLU A 141 1.22 26.28 3.09
CA GLU A 141 1.56 27.45 2.29
C GLU A 141 2.79 27.17 1.39
N PHE A 142 2.98 28.01 0.37
CA PHE A 142 4.07 27.89 -0.61
C PHE A 142 5.44 27.69 0.08
N GLY A 143 6.24 26.75 -0.44
CA GLY A 143 7.59 26.48 0.08
C GLY A 143 7.88 24.99 0.25
N LYS A 144 8.55 24.65 1.36
CA LYS A 144 9.05 23.29 1.60
C LYS A 144 7.94 22.24 1.73
N ASP A 145 6.83 22.59 2.37
CA ASP A 145 5.75 21.65 2.62
C ASP A 145 4.95 21.35 1.35
N GLU A 146 4.76 22.34 0.48
CA GLU A 146 4.24 22.13 -0.88
C GLU A 146 5.16 21.22 -1.71
N HIS A 147 6.48 21.47 -1.69
CA HIS A 147 7.46 20.63 -2.38
C HIS A 147 7.38 19.18 -1.90
N ASN A 148 7.40 18.97 -0.58
CA ASN A 148 7.29 17.64 0.01
C ASN A 148 5.95 16.98 -0.36
N SER A 149 4.83 17.72 -0.33
CA SER A 149 3.51 17.22 -0.76
C SER A 149 3.52 16.71 -2.22
N ARG A 150 4.13 17.46 -3.13
CA ARG A 150 4.28 17.07 -4.54
C ARG A 150 5.14 15.81 -4.70
N MET A 151 6.23 15.69 -3.93
CA MET A 151 7.09 14.50 -3.97
C MET A 151 6.41 13.26 -3.37
N LEU A 152 5.68 13.44 -2.27
CA LEU A 152 4.97 12.37 -1.57
C LEU A 152 3.79 11.82 -2.36
N THR A 153 3.20 12.60 -3.26
CA THR A 153 2.05 12.16 -4.07
C THR A 153 2.34 10.86 -4.84
N LYS A 154 3.55 10.69 -5.39
CA LYS A 154 3.92 9.46 -6.13
C LYS A 154 4.06 8.25 -5.21
N LEU A 155 4.77 8.43 -4.10
CA LEU A 155 4.92 7.41 -3.06
C LEU A 155 3.55 6.98 -2.51
N PHE A 156 2.65 7.94 -2.33
CA PHE A 156 1.30 7.74 -1.85
C PHE A 156 0.44 6.94 -2.83
N ILE A 157 0.50 7.25 -4.12
CA ILE A 157 -0.18 6.46 -5.16
C ILE A 157 0.30 5.01 -5.12
N ASN A 158 1.61 4.79 -4.98
CA ASN A 158 2.15 3.43 -4.91
C ASN A 158 1.72 2.70 -3.64
N LEU A 159 1.74 3.38 -2.49
CA LEU A 159 1.28 2.84 -1.21
C LEU A 159 -0.17 2.34 -1.30
N LEU A 160 -1.06 3.15 -1.90
CA LEU A 160 -2.45 2.77 -2.11
C LEU A 160 -2.58 1.54 -3.00
N GLU A 161 -1.87 1.49 -4.12
CA GLU A 161 -1.93 0.36 -5.05
C GLU A 161 -1.51 -0.94 -4.37
N VAL A 162 -0.39 -0.90 -3.64
CA VAL A 162 0.10 -2.06 -2.87
C VAL A 162 -0.90 -2.48 -1.80
N ALA A 163 -1.46 -1.54 -1.03
CA ALA A 163 -2.44 -1.85 0.00
C ALA A 163 -3.69 -2.53 -0.58
N VAL A 164 -4.19 -2.06 -1.73
CA VAL A 164 -5.34 -2.69 -2.41
C VAL A 164 -5.00 -4.11 -2.87
N LYS A 165 -3.83 -4.31 -3.48
CA LYS A 165 -3.42 -5.64 -3.98
C LYS A 165 -3.22 -6.65 -2.86
N LEU A 166 -2.63 -6.25 -1.74
CA LEU A 166 -2.48 -7.11 -0.57
C LEU A 166 -3.83 -7.47 0.05
N ASN A 167 -4.77 -6.51 0.13
CA ASN A 167 -6.12 -6.79 0.59
C ASN A 167 -6.85 -7.81 -0.31
N ILE A 168 -6.70 -7.72 -1.64
CA ILE A 168 -7.29 -8.70 -2.57
C ILE A 168 -6.77 -10.12 -2.26
N VAL A 169 -5.45 -10.25 -2.11
CA VAL A 169 -4.81 -11.55 -1.87
C VAL A 169 -5.11 -12.13 -0.48
N SER A 170 -5.38 -11.31 0.52
CA SER A 170 -5.77 -11.79 1.86
C SER A 170 -7.18 -12.38 1.93
N VAL A 171 -8.01 -12.20 0.90
CA VAL A 171 -9.45 -12.55 0.92
C VAL A 171 -9.76 -13.82 0.11
N GLU A 172 -8.84 -14.26 -0.76
CA GLU A 172 -8.94 -15.46 -1.62
C GLU A 172 -8.23 -16.68 -1.02
#